data_AF-A0A6L8F0H8-F1
#
_entry.id   AF-A0A6L8F0H8-F1
#
_cell.length_a   1.000
_cell.length_b   1.000
_cell.length_c   1.000
_cell.angle_alpha   90.00
_cell.angle_beta   90.00
_cell.angle_gamma   90.00
#
_symmetry.space_group_name_H-M   'P 1'
#
loop_
_entity.id
_entity.type
_entity.pdbx_description
1 polymer ?
#
loop_
_entity_poly.entity_id
_entity_poly.type
_entity_poly.pdbx_seq_one_letter_code
_entity_poly.pdbx_strand_id
1 'polypeptide(L)'
;MEIRSRWRQDNYENIRTEMQPGDVIAFSGTSVISTVIKLVTSSHVSHVGIIVPPDYLEDDDAGDGIVVAEATESGIGPHSLSTRWNDNTVENLWWLPLRADLRTRLEENWENFRQYLSDYNRAPYDYLQGAMLGLMLLEPTLDSVNSNLYERIRQFIENILNHESGADRQEHERSILRSLRSMLRQSLNDVDNDSILTGLLHLLLEDDTTENLSRRLDNEEDFEHFFCSEFVTGALRSGGVTPNINPSEITPIELCRFNIYEDNYTQFKRAEATRIRGFNCVDISRWEG
;
A
#
# COMPACT_ATOMS: atom_id res chain seq x y z
N MET A 1 -5.22 -29.04 -7.98
CA MET A 1 -5.11 -28.60 -9.38
C MET A 1 -4.37 -27.28 -9.35
N GLU A 2 -3.14 -27.18 -9.86
CA GLU A 2 -2.44 -25.89 -9.93
C GLU A 2 -3.21 -24.98 -10.87
N ILE A 3 -3.90 -23.96 -10.33
CA ILE A 3 -4.43 -22.88 -11.14
C ILE A 3 -3.21 -22.10 -11.64
N ARG A 4 -2.77 -22.40 -12.85
CA ARG A 4 -1.79 -21.55 -13.53
C ARG A 4 -2.49 -20.26 -13.88
N SER A 5 -2.28 -19.24 -13.05
CA SER A 5 -2.74 -17.89 -13.34
C SER A 5 -2.32 -17.47 -14.74
N ARG A 6 -3.29 -17.01 -15.52
CA ARG A 6 -3.08 -16.51 -16.87
C ARG A 6 -2.78 -15.02 -16.79
N TRP A 7 -1.99 -14.50 -17.71
CA TRP A 7 -1.76 -13.06 -17.80
C TRP A 7 -1.54 -12.70 -19.25
N ARG A 8 -1.87 -11.46 -19.61
CA ARG A 8 -1.67 -10.91 -20.95
C ARG A 8 -1.11 -9.49 -20.86
N GLN A 9 -0.53 -9.02 -21.96
CA GLN A 9 -0.31 -7.60 -22.20
C GLN A 9 -1.36 -7.10 -23.17
N ASP A 10 -1.90 -5.92 -22.92
CA ASP A 10 -2.81 -5.25 -23.84
C ASP A 10 -2.63 -3.73 -23.73
N ASN A 11 -3.22 -2.98 -24.66
CA ASN A 11 -3.24 -1.53 -24.59
C ASN A 11 -4.41 -1.05 -23.74
N TYR A 12 -4.18 0.06 -23.04
CA TYR A 12 -5.17 0.68 -22.17
C TYR A 12 -6.53 0.92 -22.86
N GLU A 13 -6.51 1.47 -24.08
CA GLU A 13 -7.72 1.74 -24.86
C GLU A 13 -8.57 0.50 -25.16
N ASN A 14 -7.96 -0.68 -25.24
CA ASN A 14 -8.68 -1.91 -25.55
C ASN A 14 -9.39 -2.48 -24.33
N ILE A 15 -8.83 -2.27 -23.14
CA ILE A 15 -9.29 -2.95 -21.91
C ILE A 15 -10.08 -2.04 -20.98
N ARG A 16 -9.96 -0.71 -21.11
CA ARG A 16 -10.59 0.23 -20.16
C ARG A 16 -12.11 0.11 -20.12
N THR A 17 -12.76 -0.33 -21.20
CA THR A 17 -14.21 -0.56 -21.24
C THR A 17 -14.65 -1.83 -20.53
N GLU A 18 -13.72 -2.76 -20.24
CA GLU A 18 -14.00 -3.99 -19.49
C GLU A 18 -13.85 -3.78 -17.97
N MET A 19 -13.20 -2.69 -17.55
CA MET A 19 -12.94 -2.34 -16.16
C MET A 19 -14.22 -1.96 -15.43
N GLN A 20 -14.38 -2.46 -14.20
CA GLN A 20 -15.57 -2.25 -13.40
C GLN A 20 -15.22 -1.82 -11.98
N PRO A 21 -16.11 -1.06 -11.29
CA PRO A 21 -15.92 -0.76 -9.89
C PRO A 21 -15.67 -2.02 -9.05
N GLY A 22 -14.74 -1.91 -8.09
CA GLY A 22 -14.25 -3.03 -7.30
C GLY A 22 -13.04 -3.76 -7.89
N ASP A 23 -12.72 -3.56 -9.17
CA ASP A 23 -11.45 -4.06 -9.74
C ASP A 23 -10.26 -3.34 -9.11
N VAL A 24 -9.12 -4.04 -9.04
CA VAL A 24 -7.89 -3.48 -8.48
C VAL A 24 -6.93 -3.12 -9.61
N ILE A 25 -6.31 -1.94 -9.49
CA ILE A 25 -5.16 -1.55 -10.29
C ILE A 25 -3.91 -1.69 -9.41
N ALA A 26 -2.94 -2.47 -9.88
CA ALA A 26 -1.62 -2.55 -9.25
C ALA A 26 -0.61 -1.69 -10.03
N PHE A 27 0.30 -1.07 -9.30
CA PHE A 27 1.25 -0.09 -9.82
C PHE A 27 2.69 -0.49 -9.50
N SER A 28 3.61 -0.18 -10.42
CA SER A 28 5.05 -0.15 -10.17
C SER A 28 5.52 1.30 -10.26
N GLY A 29 5.72 1.95 -9.13
CA GLY A 29 6.22 3.33 -9.08
C GLY A 29 7.74 3.42 -9.18
N THR A 30 8.24 4.60 -9.56
CA THR A 30 9.67 4.97 -9.57
C THR A 30 10.11 5.71 -8.31
N SER A 31 9.19 6.08 -7.42
CA SER A 31 9.52 6.84 -6.22
C SER A 31 10.47 6.05 -5.31
N VAL A 32 11.13 6.76 -4.39
CA VAL A 32 12.05 6.11 -3.45
C VAL A 32 11.29 5.12 -2.56
N ILE A 33 10.10 5.50 -2.09
CA ILE A 33 9.19 4.62 -1.33
C ILE A 33 8.85 3.38 -2.17
N SER A 34 8.51 3.56 -3.45
CA SER A 34 8.21 2.43 -4.34
C SER A 34 9.39 1.48 -4.49
N THR A 35 10.62 2.01 -4.54
CA THR A 35 11.85 1.22 -4.63
C THR A 35 12.06 0.37 -3.38
N VAL A 36 11.84 0.94 -2.20
CA VAL A 36 11.90 0.21 -0.93
C VAL A 36 10.87 -0.92 -0.93
N ILE A 37 9.59 -0.63 -1.21
CA ILE A 37 8.51 -1.64 -1.22
C ILE A 37 8.84 -2.79 -2.18
N LYS A 38 9.30 -2.48 -3.42
CA LYS A 38 9.67 -3.51 -4.41
C LYS A 38 10.81 -4.40 -3.93
N LEU A 39 11.84 -3.80 -3.34
CA LEU A 39 13.00 -4.52 -2.81
C LEU A 39 12.58 -5.50 -1.71
N VAL A 40 11.86 -4.99 -0.71
CA VAL A 40 11.59 -5.74 0.51
C VAL A 40 10.53 -6.82 0.32
N THR A 41 9.56 -6.57 -0.56
CA THR A 41 8.53 -7.57 -0.91
C THR A 41 8.99 -8.53 -2.00
N SER A 42 10.18 -8.32 -2.57
CA SER A 42 10.70 -9.03 -3.74
C SER A 42 9.67 -9.07 -4.89
N SER A 43 9.05 -7.92 -5.14
CA SER A 43 7.93 -7.74 -6.07
C SER A 43 8.15 -6.53 -6.97
N HIS A 44 7.44 -6.49 -8.11
CA HIS A 44 7.36 -5.29 -8.94
C HIS A 44 6.19 -4.38 -8.54
N VAL A 45 5.26 -4.88 -7.71
CA VAL A 45 4.11 -4.11 -7.24
C VAL A 45 4.53 -3.31 -6.01
N SER A 46 4.34 -1.99 -6.07
CA SER A 46 4.64 -1.08 -4.96
C SER A 46 3.42 -0.33 -4.43
N HIS A 47 2.34 -0.30 -5.19
CA HIS A 47 1.15 0.49 -4.86
C HIS A 47 -0.08 -0.15 -5.51
N VAL A 48 -1.26 0.12 -4.94
CA VAL A 48 -2.55 -0.38 -5.40
C VAL A 48 -3.63 0.68 -5.26
N GLY A 49 -4.60 0.64 -6.16
CA GLY A 49 -5.80 1.46 -6.13
C GLY A 49 -7.00 0.62 -6.56
N ILE A 50 -8.20 1.13 -6.30
CA ILE A 50 -9.46 0.44 -6.63
C ILE A 50 -10.26 1.25 -7.62
N ILE A 51 -10.83 0.59 -8.62
CA ILE A 51 -11.73 1.23 -9.57
C ILE A 51 -13.03 1.57 -8.84
N VAL A 52 -13.48 2.81 -9.00
CA VAL A 52 -14.67 3.35 -8.36
C VAL A 52 -15.63 3.91 -9.39
N PRO A 53 -16.90 4.11 -9.02
CA PRO A 53 -17.87 4.75 -9.90
C PRO A 53 -17.40 6.13 -10.40
N PRO A 54 -17.69 6.52 -11.65
CA PRO A 54 -17.24 7.81 -12.19
C PRO A 54 -17.80 9.03 -11.44
N ASP A 55 -19.00 8.91 -10.86
CA ASP A 55 -19.64 9.93 -10.01
C ASP A 55 -18.95 10.11 -8.65
N TYR A 56 -17.87 9.37 -8.39
CA TYR A 56 -17.01 9.55 -7.23
C TYR A 56 -15.95 10.67 -7.44
N LEU A 57 -15.72 11.12 -8.68
CA LEU A 57 -15.01 12.37 -8.93
C LEU A 57 -15.99 13.54 -8.75
N GLU A 58 -15.67 14.45 -7.84
CA GLU A 58 -16.47 15.68 -7.61
C GLU A 58 -16.31 16.72 -8.75
N ASP A 59 -15.30 16.56 -9.62
CA ASP A 59 -14.98 17.47 -10.72
C ASP A 59 -14.98 16.76 -12.10
N ASP A 60 -15.18 17.54 -13.17
CA ASP A 60 -15.20 17.15 -14.61
C ASP A 60 -13.91 16.47 -15.14
N ASP A 61 -12.97 16.13 -14.25
CA ASP A 61 -11.65 15.55 -14.54
C ASP A 61 -11.66 14.02 -14.72
N ALA A 62 -12.85 13.40 -14.85
CA ALA A 62 -12.98 11.96 -15.11
C ALA A 62 -12.32 11.53 -16.43
N GLY A 63 -12.04 12.47 -17.33
CA GLY A 63 -11.29 12.24 -18.56
C GLY A 63 -11.92 11.15 -19.42
N ASP A 64 -11.36 9.95 -19.33
CA ASP A 64 -11.76 8.75 -20.06
C ASP A 64 -12.87 7.93 -19.40
N GLY A 65 -13.38 8.39 -18.25
CA GLY A 65 -14.49 7.80 -17.51
C GLY A 65 -14.10 6.65 -16.58
N ILE A 66 -12.81 6.34 -16.44
CA ILE A 66 -12.33 5.33 -15.48
C ILE A 66 -11.63 6.03 -14.32
N VAL A 67 -12.17 5.82 -13.13
CA VAL A 67 -11.70 6.45 -11.90
C VAL A 67 -11.07 5.41 -11.00
N VAL A 68 -9.88 5.71 -10.50
CA VAL A 68 -9.19 4.94 -9.47
C VAL A 68 -9.16 5.75 -8.19
N ALA A 69 -9.62 5.17 -7.08
CA ALA A 69 -9.42 5.72 -5.74
C ALA A 69 -8.19 5.07 -5.11
N GLU A 70 -7.31 5.88 -4.53
CA GLU A 70 -6.03 5.43 -3.99
C GLU A 70 -5.57 6.37 -2.85
N ALA A 71 -4.85 5.80 -1.89
CA ALA A 71 -4.17 6.56 -0.84
C ALA A 71 -2.76 6.93 -1.32
N THR A 72 -2.53 8.18 -1.67
CA THR A 72 -1.21 8.66 -2.15
C THR A 72 -0.59 9.63 -1.17
N GLU A 73 0.65 10.07 -1.38
CA GLU A 73 1.31 11.10 -0.56
C GLU A 73 0.46 12.37 -0.34
N SER A 74 -0.45 12.69 -1.26
CA SER A 74 -1.38 13.84 -1.16
C SER A 74 -2.68 13.53 -0.42
N GLY A 75 -2.82 12.35 0.17
CA GLY A 75 -4.03 11.82 0.80
C GLY A 75 -4.78 10.82 -0.09
N ILE A 76 -5.91 10.33 0.44
CA ILE A 76 -6.86 9.49 -0.29
C ILE A 76 -7.70 10.35 -1.22
N GLY A 77 -7.76 9.95 -2.48
CA GLY A 77 -8.63 10.63 -3.42
C GLY A 77 -8.85 9.86 -4.72
N PRO A 78 -9.89 10.25 -5.46
CA PRO A 78 -10.11 9.78 -6.80
C PRO A 78 -9.14 10.44 -7.80
N HIS A 79 -8.69 9.66 -8.77
CA HIS A 79 -7.91 10.11 -9.92
C HIS A 79 -8.45 9.45 -11.19
N SER A 80 -8.39 10.16 -12.33
CA SER A 80 -8.57 9.49 -13.63
C SER A 80 -7.44 8.49 -13.84
N LEU A 81 -7.79 7.26 -14.22
CA LEU A 81 -6.81 6.23 -14.52
C LEU A 81 -5.98 6.59 -15.76
N SER A 82 -6.54 7.36 -16.70
CA SER A 82 -5.77 7.91 -17.83
C SER A 82 -4.63 8.85 -17.39
N THR A 83 -4.83 9.63 -16.33
CA THR A 83 -3.79 10.48 -15.74
C THR A 83 -2.65 9.62 -15.20
N ARG A 84 -2.97 8.55 -14.47
CA ARG A 84 -1.97 7.58 -13.98
C ARG A 84 -1.29 6.79 -15.10
N TRP A 85 -2.02 6.47 -16.16
CA TRP A 85 -1.47 5.83 -17.35
C TRP A 85 -0.46 6.74 -18.06
N ASN A 86 -0.65 8.06 -18.08
CA ASN A 86 0.29 9.03 -18.64
C ASN A 86 1.41 9.46 -17.68
N ASP A 87 1.32 9.12 -16.40
CA ASP A 87 2.29 9.54 -15.38
C ASP A 87 3.65 8.82 -15.56
N ASN A 88 4.71 9.60 -15.80
CA ASN A 88 6.06 9.05 -16.01
C ASN A 88 6.70 8.50 -14.71
N THR A 89 6.13 8.76 -13.54
CA THR A 89 6.55 8.19 -12.26
C THR A 89 5.98 6.79 -12.02
N VAL A 90 5.06 6.33 -12.88
CA VAL A 90 4.51 4.98 -12.86
C VAL A 90 5.13 4.19 -14.01
N GLU A 91 5.98 3.21 -13.71
CA GLU A 91 6.66 2.38 -14.71
C GLU A 91 5.71 1.36 -15.34
N ASN A 92 4.81 0.80 -14.53
CA ASN A 92 3.96 -0.31 -14.92
C ASN A 92 2.60 -0.26 -14.21
N LEU A 93 1.59 -0.82 -14.88
CA LEU A 93 0.22 -0.93 -14.43
C LEU A 93 -0.33 -2.30 -14.79
N TRP A 94 -1.05 -2.89 -13.85
CA TRP A 94 -1.79 -4.12 -14.04
C TRP A 94 -3.24 -3.93 -13.61
N TRP A 95 -4.16 -4.45 -14.40
CA TRP A 95 -5.59 -4.52 -14.08
C TRP A 95 -5.92 -5.94 -13.62
N LEU A 96 -6.47 -6.02 -12.42
CA LEU A 96 -6.84 -7.25 -11.72
C LEU A 96 -8.37 -7.27 -11.56
N PRO A 97 -9.10 -7.90 -12.48
CA PRO A 97 -10.56 -7.97 -12.42
C PRO A 97 -11.04 -8.82 -11.24
N LEU A 98 -12.01 -8.31 -10.49
CA LEU A 98 -12.62 -9.03 -9.37
C LEU A 98 -13.45 -10.23 -9.90
N ARG A 99 -13.34 -11.36 -9.21
CA ARG A 99 -14.07 -12.59 -9.56
C ARG A 99 -15.57 -12.38 -9.50
N ALA A 100 -16.30 -12.94 -10.47
CA ALA A 100 -17.74 -12.69 -10.64
C ALA A 100 -18.60 -12.97 -9.39
N ASP A 101 -18.34 -14.04 -8.64
CA ASP A 101 -19.06 -14.37 -7.40
C ASP A 101 -18.80 -13.35 -6.27
N LEU A 102 -17.58 -12.82 -6.18
CA LEU A 102 -17.22 -11.78 -5.21
C LEU A 102 -17.72 -10.41 -5.63
N ARG A 103 -17.81 -10.16 -6.94
CA ARG A 103 -18.47 -8.96 -7.48
C ARG A 103 -19.94 -8.93 -7.08
N THR A 104 -20.65 -10.05 -7.16
CA THR A 104 -22.04 -10.12 -6.66
C THR A 104 -22.12 -9.74 -5.18
N ARG A 105 -21.17 -10.20 -4.34
CA ARG A 105 -21.13 -9.78 -2.92
C ARG A 105 -20.88 -8.28 -2.74
N LEU A 106 -19.97 -7.72 -3.53
CA LEU A 106 -19.70 -6.28 -3.55
C LEU A 106 -20.96 -5.48 -3.91
N GLU A 107 -21.69 -5.92 -4.94
CA GLU A 107 -22.95 -5.32 -5.38
C GLU A 107 -24.06 -5.44 -4.32
N GLU A 108 -24.14 -6.56 -3.61
CA GLU A 108 -25.06 -6.75 -2.48
C GLU A 108 -24.74 -5.83 -1.29
N ASN A 109 -23.47 -5.47 -1.10
CA ASN A 109 -22.98 -4.59 -0.03
C ASN A 109 -22.57 -3.21 -0.55
N TRP A 110 -23.12 -2.80 -1.69
CA TRP A 110 -22.68 -1.63 -2.44
C TRP A 110 -22.75 -0.32 -1.62
N GLU A 111 -23.78 -0.18 -0.79
CA GLU A 111 -23.94 1.01 0.05
C GLU A 111 -22.80 1.13 1.08
N ASN A 112 -22.41 0.02 1.71
CA ASN A 112 -21.30 0.00 2.66
C ASN A 112 -19.97 0.32 1.98
N PHE A 113 -19.76 -0.22 0.76
CA PHE A 113 -18.61 0.12 -0.05
C PHE A 113 -18.55 1.61 -0.38
N ARG A 114 -19.65 2.20 -0.85
CA ARG A 114 -19.71 3.64 -1.17
C ARG A 114 -19.57 4.52 0.05
N GLN A 115 -20.18 4.13 1.18
CA GLN A 115 -20.05 4.85 2.44
C GLN A 115 -18.60 4.87 2.91
N TYR A 116 -17.91 3.72 2.89
CA TYR A 116 -16.49 3.64 3.23
C TYR A 116 -15.64 4.57 2.37
N LEU A 117 -15.83 4.54 1.04
CA LEU A 117 -15.12 5.46 0.15
C LEU A 117 -15.37 6.91 0.55
N SER A 118 -16.64 7.29 0.73
CA SER A 118 -17.03 8.65 1.12
C SER A 118 -16.44 9.09 2.47
N ASP A 119 -16.40 8.20 3.47
CA ASP A 119 -15.91 8.50 4.82
C ASP A 119 -14.42 8.83 4.83
N TYR A 120 -13.65 8.20 3.93
CA TYR A 120 -12.20 8.34 3.85
C TYR A 120 -11.71 9.18 2.68
N ASN A 121 -12.61 9.78 1.90
CA ASN A 121 -12.24 10.73 0.87
C ASN A 121 -11.50 11.92 1.51
N ARG A 122 -10.31 12.25 1.02
CA ARG A 122 -9.39 13.27 1.56
C ARG A 122 -8.76 12.95 2.93
N ALA A 123 -8.88 11.72 3.43
CA ALA A 123 -8.10 11.30 4.59
C ALA A 123 -6.59 11.33 4.27
N PRO A 124 -5.72 11.71 5.22
CA PRO A 124 -4.27 11.83 4.98
C PRO A 124 -3.61 10.46 4.77
N TYR A 125 -2.41 10.48 4.17
CA TYR A 125 -1.61 9.28 3.93
C TYR A 125 -0.84 8.86 5.17
N ASP A 126 -0.75 7.55 5.41
CA ASP A 126 0.07 7.02 6.50
C ASP A 126 1.53 6.92 6.04
N TYR A 127 2.41 7.80 6.51
CA TYR A 127 3.85 7.71 6.22
C TYR A 127 4.59 6.78 7.20
N LEU A 128 4.14 6.70 8.46
CA LEU A 128 4.82 5.97 9.53
C LEU A 128 4.71 4.45 9.36
N GLN A 129 3.55 3.90 9.04
CA GLN A 129 3.39 2.46 8.80
C GLN A 129 4.16 2.01 7.54
N GLY A 130 4.48 2.93 6.62
CA GLY A 130 5.27 2.63 5.42
C GLY A 130 6.75 2.68 5.70
N ALA A 131 7.14 3.62 6.55
CA ALA A 131 8.45 3.64 7.18
C ALA A 131 8.68 2.33 7.95
N MET A 132 7.72 1.94 8.78
CA MET A 132 7.80 0.76 9.65
C MET A 132 7.77 -0.54 8.86
N LEU A 133 6.90 -0.68 7.87
CA LEU A 133 6.92 -1.81 6.95
C LEU A 133 8.26 -1.88 6.19
N GLY A 134 8.77 -0.74 5.74
CA GLY A 134 10.11 -0.64 5.14
C GLY A 134 11.21 -1.13 6.07
N LEU A 135 11.18 -0.75 7.35
CA LEU A 135 12.15 -1.18 8.36
C LEU A 135 12.01 -2.67 8.74
N MET A 136 10.78 -3.13 8.99
CA MET A 136 10.47 -4.53 9.35
C MET A 136 10.85 -5.49 8.23
N LEU A 137 10.58 -5.13 6.98
CA LEU A 137 10.92 -6.02 5.86
C LEU A 137 12.41 -5.92 5.45
N LEU A 138 13.14 -4.90 5.92
CA LEU A 138 14.60 -4.81 5.77
C LEU A 138 15.36 -5.53 6.89
N GLU A 139 14.72 -5.96 7.97
CA GLU A 139 15.32 -6.71 9.08
C GLU A 139 16.26 -7.84 8.61
N PRO A 140 15.84 -8.75 7.70
CA PRO A 140 16.73 -9.82 7.23
C PRO A 140 17.93 -9.33 6.41
N THR A 141 17.81 -8.14 5.80
CA THR A 141 18.82 -7.57 4.90
C THR A 141 19.83 -6.73 5.70
N LEU A 142 19.35 -5.94 6.68
CA LEU A 142 20.17 -5.13 7.58
C LEU A 142 20.99 -6.01 8.53
N ASP A 143 20.43 -7.13 8.99
CA ASP A 143 21.17 -8.16 9.75
C ASP A 143 22.40 -8.67 9.00
N SER A 144 22.28 -8.83 7.69
CA SER A 144 23.36 -9.35 6.84
C SER A 144 24.43 -8.30 6.48
N VAL A 145 24.11 -7.00 6.60
CA VAL A 145 24.96 -5.90 6.14
C VAL A 145 25.63 -5.16 7.31
N ASN A 146 24.92 -4.90 8.41
CA ASN A 146 25.49 -4.22 9.58
C ASN A 146 24.68 -4.51 10.86
N SER A 147 25.06 -5.59 11.54
CA SER A 147 24.42 -6.07 12.78
C SER A 147 24.38 -5.01 13.91
N ASN A 148 25.33 -4.07 13.94
CA ASN A 148 25.34 -3.00 14.94
C ASN A 148 24.29 -1.91 14.64
N LEU A 149 24.03 -1.61 13.37
CA LEU A 149 22.97 -0.68 13.00
C LEU A 149 21.60 -1.30 13.27
N TYR A 150 21.45 -2.58 12.92
CA TYR A 150 20.25 -3.37 13.21
C TYR A 150 19.96 -3.43 14.71
N GLU A 151 20.90 -3.86 15.55
CA GLU A 151 20.69 -3.95 17.00
C GLU A 151 20.33 -2.60 17.63
N ARG A 152 20.87 -1.49 17.09
CA ARG A 152 20.55 -0.15 17.56
C ARG A 152 19.17 0.32 17.12
N ILE A 153 18.72 -0.03 15.92
CA ILE A 153 17.35 0.24 15.45
C ILE A 153 16.35 -0.65 16.18
N ARG A 154 16.69 -1.92 16.41
CA ARG A 154 15.90 -2.90 17.15
C ARG A 154 15.71 -2.48 18.61
N GLN A 155 16.79 -2.22 19.35
CA GLN A 155 16.72 -1.72 20.74
C GLN A 155 15.97 -0.39 20.83
N PHE A 156 16.04 0.43 19.80
CA PHE A 156 15.29 1.67 19.72
C PHE A 156 13.77 1.43 19.57
N ILE A 157 13.35 0.53 18.69
CA ILE A 157 11.95 0.12 18.54
C ILE A 157 11.44 -0.56 19.82
N GLU A 158 12.22 -1.46 20.42
CA GLU A 158 11.90 -2.13 21.68
C GLU A 158 11.78 -1.13 22.85
N ASN A 159 12.57 -0.06 22.88
CA ASN A 159 12.45 0.98 23.91
C ASN A 159 11.20 1.85 23.74
N ILE A 160 10.73 2.06 22.50
CA ILE A 160 9.47 2.76 22.21
C ILE A 160 8.28 1.89 22.64
N LEU A 161 8.33 0.58 22.33
CA LEU A 161 7.28 -0.38 22.68
C LEU A 161 7.11 -0.57 24.20
N ASN A 162 8.19 -0.42 24.98
CA ASN A 162 8.20 -0.70 26.41
C ASN A 162 7.91 0.52 27.33
N HIS A 163 7.53 1.69 26.80
CA HIS A 163 7.19 2.86 27.62
C HIS A 163 5.67 3.05 27.75
N GLU A 164 5.14 2.69 28.92
CA GLU A 164 3.74 2.94 29.31
C GLU A 164 3.48 4.44 29.60
N SER A 165 2.41 4.94 28.96
CA SER A 165 1.59 6.12 29.25
C SER A 165 2.03 7.11 30.35
N GLY A 166 2.38 8.34 29.95
CA GLY A 166 2.51 9.49 30.85
C GLY A 166 2.57 10.83 30.11
N ALA A 167 2.13 11.91 30.77
CA ALA A 167 1.84 13.24 30.21
C ALA A 167 3.05 14.05 29.65
N ASP A 168 4.21 13.42 29.47
CA ASP A 168 5.42 14.04 28.89
C ASP A 168 5.88 13.32 27.60
N ARG A 169 4.90 12.68 26.93
CA ARG A 169 5.05 11.84 25.76
C ARG A 169 5.55 12.60 24.53
N GLN A 170 5.05 13.82 24.32
CA GLN A 170 5.40 14.68 23.17
C GLN A 170 6.87 15.11 23.15
N GLU A 171 7.46 15.46 24.30
CA GLU A 171 8.86 15.90 24.37
C GLU A 171 9.82 14.70 24.28
N HIS A 172 9.43 13.57 24.86
CA HIS A 172 10.15 12.30 24.75
C HIS A 172 10.19 11.80 23.30
N GLU A 173 9.06 11.75 22.60
CA GLU A 173 8.97 11.30 21.21
C GLU A 173 9.69 12.26 20.22
N ARG A 174 9.66 13.58 20.47
CA ARG A 174 10.48 14.55 19.71
C ARG A 174 11.98 14.40 19.96
N SER A 175 12.40 13.98 21.16
CA SER A 175 13.79 13.67 21.48
C SER A 175 14.24 12.36 20.79
N ILE A 176 13.34 11.40 20.70
CA ILE A 176 13.47 10.11 20.02
C ILE A 176 13.65 10.30 18.51
N LEU A 177 12.78 11.07 17.84
CA LEU A 177 12.91 11.37 16.40
C LEU A 177 14.20 12.14 16.09
N ARG A 178 14.64 13.05 16.97
CA ARG A 178 15.94 13.73 16.85
C ARG A 178 17.12 12.76 16.99
N SER A 179 17.02 11.80 17.89
CA SER A 179 18.04 10.76 18.10
C SER A 179 18.11 9.79 16.92
N LEU A 180 16.97 9.35 16.39
CA LEU A 180 16.88 8.49 15.21
C LEU A 180 17.44 9.19 13.96
N ARG A 181 17.05 10.47 13.75
CA ARG A 181 17.60 11.35 12.69
C ARG A 181 19.12 11.42 12.76
N SER A 182 19.67 11.64 13.96
CA SER A 182 21.11 11.73 14.19
C SER A 182 21.81 10.39 13.92
N MET A 183 21.24 9.28 14.39
CA MET A 183 21.79 7.94 14.22
C MET A 183 21.79 7.47 12.76
N LEU A 184 20.70 7.71 12.02
CA LEU A 184 20.61 7.39 10.60
C LEU A 184 21.58 8.25 9.78
N ARG A 185 21.67 9.56 10.06
CA ARG A 185 22.68 10.45 9.43
C ARG A 185 24.12 10.02 9.71
N GLN A 186 24.42 9.57 10.93
CA GLN A 186 25.76 9.14 11.30
C GLN A 186 26.14 7.81 10.64
N SER A 187 25.18 6.91 10.44
CA SER A 187 25.40 5.59 9.82
C SER A 187 25.44 5.67 8.28
N LEU A 188 24.77 6.67 7.69
CA LEU A 188 24.79 7.00 6.26
C LEU A 188 26.16 7.50 5.78
N ASN A 189 26.92 8.19 6.64
CA ASN A 189 28.28 8.62 6.30
C ASN A 189 29.28 7.46 6.11
N ASP A 190 28.91 6.24 6.50
CA ASP A 190 29.74 5.03 6.39
C ASP A 190 29.29 4.06 5.28
N VAL A 191 28.16 4.31 4.59
CA VAL A 191 27.59 3.39 3.59
C VAL A 191 27.30 4.13 2.29
N ASP A 192 28.04 3.76 1.23
CA ASP A 192 28.02 4.34 -0.12
C ASP A 192 26.74 4.01 -0.94
N ASN A 193 25.56 3.90 -0.29
CA ASN A 193 24.28 3.56 -0.95
C ASN A 193 23.15 4.48 -0.51
N ASP A 194 23.02 5.58 -1.25
CA ASP A 194 22.35 6.82 -0.83
C ASP A 194 20.86 6.94 -1.22
N SER A 195 20.24 5.92 -1.83
CA SER A 195 18.84 6.00 -2.27
C SER A 195 17.84 5.34 -1.32
N ILE A 196 18.13 4.14 -0.82
CA ILE A 196 17.22 3.35 0.03
C ILE A 196 17.14 3.95 1.44
N LEU A 197 18.28 4.25 2.05
CA LEU A 197 18.36 4.83 3.39
C LEU A 197 17.78 6.25 3.42
N THR A 198 17.97 7.04 2.35
CA THR A 198 17.35 8.37 2.19
C THR A 198 15.82 8.27 2.08
N GLY A 199 15.30 7.23 1.41
CA GLY A 199 13.86 6.95 1.37
C GLY A 199 13.25 6.60 2.71
N LEU A 200 13.91 5.72 3.47
CA LEU A 200 13.51 5.39 4.84
C LEU A 200 13.59 6.61 5.75
N LEU A 201 14.61 7.46 5.57
CA LEU A 201 14.71 8.72 6.29
C LEU A 201 13.48 9.58 5.99
N HIS A 202 13.17 9.84 4.72
CA HIS A 202 11.99 10.65 4.34
C HIS A 202 10.70 10.16 5.01
N LEU A 203 10.43 8.85 4.94
CA LEU A 203 9.29 8.20 5.58
C LEU A 203 9.24 8.39 7.11
N LEU A 204 10.40 8.32 7.79
CA LEU A 204 10.51 8.51 9.23
C LEU A 204 10.50 9.98 9.67
N LEU A 205 10.73 10.92 8.75
CA LEU A 205 10.95 12.33 9.07
C LEU A 205 9.77 13.23 8.71
N GLU A 206 8.75 12.73 8.00
CA GLU A 206 7.64 13.54 7.51
C GLU A 206 6.42 13.63 8.45
N ASP A 207 6.33 12.79 9.49
CA ASP A 207 5.22 12.85 10.45
C ASP A 207 5.67 13.49 11.78
N ASP A 208 5.07 14.63 12.14
CA ASP A 208 5.43 15.46 13.30
C ASP A 208 4.42 15.27 14.47
N THR A 209 3.60 14.22 14.43
CA THR A 209 2.56 13.98 15.46
C THR A 209 2.80 12.71 16.29
N THR A 210 3.09 12.94 17.56
CA THR A 210 3.60 11.99 18.57
C THR A 210 2.49 11.41 19.46
N GLU A 211 1.27 11.27 18.94
CA GLU A 211 0.12 10.80 19.74
C GLU A 211 -0.41 9.43 19.27
N ASN A 212 -0.01 8.99 18.06
CA ASN A 212 -0.55 7.80 17.39
C ASN A 212 0.39 6.57 17.34
N LEU A 213 1.60 6.68 17.89
CA LEU A 213 2.64 5.64 17.72
C LEU A 213 2.32 4.29 18.39
N SER A 214 1.58 4.25 19.51
CA SER A 214 1.32 2.99 20.22
C SER A 214 0.21 2.13 19.61
N ARG A 215 -0.87 2.73 19.06
CA ARG A 215 -1.93 1.94 18.37
C ARG A 215 -1.44 1.34 17.06
N ARG A 216 -0.62 2.10 16.32
CA ARG A 216 -0.03 1.73 15.02
C ARG A 216 1.07 0.66 15.11
N LEU A 217 1.58 0.37 16.32
CA LEU A 217 2.53 -0.72 16.62
C LEU A 217 1.83 -2.03 17.03
N ASP A 218 0.57 -1.97 17.48
CA ASP A 218 -0.21 -3.11 17.99
C ASP A 218 -1.14 -3.74 16.93
N ASN A 219 -1.01 -3.38 15.64
CA ASN A 219 -1.91 -3.78 14.55
C ASN A 219 -3.41 -3.45 14.81
N GLU A 220 -3.70 -2.49 15.68
CA GLU A 220 -5.06 -1.96 15.81
C GLU A 220 -5.39 -1.07 14.60
N GLU A 221 -6.57 -1.28 14.01
CA GLU A 221 -7.06 -0.48 12.88
C GLU A 221 -7.04 1.02 13.22
N ASP A 222 -6.25 1.80 12.48
CA ASP A 222 -6.20 3.26 12.57
C ASP A 222 -6.79 3.84 11.28
N PHE A 223 -7.89 4.57 11.43
CA PHE A 223 -8.67 5.11 10.32
C PHE A 223 -8.35 6.58 10.02
N GLU A 224 -7.35 7.16 10.72
CA GLU A 224 -6.96 8.55 10.51
C GLU A 224 -5.96 8.71 9.37
N HIS A 225 -5.17 7.67 9.05
CA HIS A 225 -4.17 7.67 7.98
C HIS A 225 -4.15 6.31 7.29
N PHE A 226 -4.02 6.24 5.95
CA PHE A 226 -4.08 4.96 5.24
C PHE A 226 -2.85 4.63 4.38
N PHE A 227 -2.44 3.36 4.43
CA PHE A 227 -1.69 2.74 3.34
C PHE A 227 -2.58 2.49 2.12
N CYS A 228 -2.00 2.51 0.92
CA CYS A 228 -2.73 2.21 -0.30
C CYS A 228 -3.43 0.84 -0.28
N SER A 229 -2.75 -0.20 0.20
CA SER A 229 -3.32 -1.55 0.35
C SER A 229 -4.33 -1.64 1.49
N GLU A 230 -4.16 -0.87 2.55
CA GLU A 230 -5.10 -0.80 3.67
C GLU A 230 -6.41 -0.15 3.23
N PHE A 231 -6.36 1.00 2.57
CA PHE A 231 -7.54 1.67 2.01
C PHE A 231 -8.30 0.73 1.05
N VAL A 232 -7.59 0.11 0.11
CA VAL A 232 -8.23 -0.81 -0.85
C VAL A 232 -8.81 -2.04 -0.15
N THR A 233 -8.10 -2.61 0.82
CA THR A 233 -8.57 -3.79 1.58
C THR A 233 -9.75 -3.44 2.46
N GLY A 234 -9.77 -2.26 3.08
CA GLY A 234 -10.90 -1.75 3.87
C GLY A 234 -12.14 -1.49 3.02
N ALA A 235 -11.96 -0.95 1.81
CA ALA A 235 -13.04 -0.79 0.85
C ALA A 235 -13.61 -2.16 0.44
N LEU A 236 -12.76 -3.09 0.01
CA LEU A 236 -13.16 -4.46 -0.33
C LEU A 236 -13.83 -5.19 0.84
N ARG A 237 -13.37 -4.97 2.07
CA ARG A 237 -13.95 -5.53 3.29
C ARG A 237 -15.35 -4.98 3.55
N SER A 238 -15.52 -3.67 3.42
CA SER A 238 -16.83 -3.00 3.54
C SER A 238 -17.81 -3.49 2.48
N GLY A 239 -17.30 -3.86 1.29
CA GLY A 239 -18.03 -4.54 0.23
C GLY A 239 -18.25 -6.05 0.44
N GLY A 240 -17.81 -6.65 1.55
CA GLY A 240 -17.98 -8.08 1.82
C GLY A 240 -17.09 -9.01 0.98
N VAL A 241 -16.08 -8.49 0.29
CA VAL A 241 -15.11 -9.28 -0.51
C VAL A 241 -14.05 -9.89 0.39
N THR A 242 -13.56 -9.13 1.38
CA THR A 242 -12.50 -9.50 2.32
C THR A 242 -12.93 -9.32 3.79
N PRO A 243 -14.04 -9.91 4.25
CA PRO A 243 -14.71 -9.56 5.50
C PRO A 243 -13.85 -9.71 6.77
N ASN A 244 -12.92 -10.67 6.78
CA ASN A 244 -12.14 -11.06 7.95
C ASN A 244 -10.64 -10.73 7.81
N ILE A 245 -10.29 -9.89 6.83
CA ILE A 245 -8.91 -9.43 6.65
C ILE A 245 -8.74 -8.17 7.48
N ASN A 246 -7.68 -8.12 8.31
CA ASN A 246 -7.23 -6.87 8.91
C ASN A 246 -6.53 -6.03 7.82
N PRO A 247 -7.08 -4.88 7.37
CA PRO A 247 -6.49 -4.09 6.30
C PRO A 247 -5.07 -3.59 6.60
N SER A 248 -4.75 -3.32 7.87
CA SER A 248 -3.47 -2.75 8.31
C SER A 248 -2.30 -3.74 8.24
N GLU A 249 -2.57 -5.03 8.03
CA GLU A 249 -1.56 -6.08 7.90
C GLU A 249 -1.20 -6.41 6.45
N ILE A 250 -1.86 -5.77 5.47
CA ILE A 250 -1.78 -6.18 4.07
C ILE A 250 -0.87 -5.26 3.27
N THR A 251 0.14 -5.83 2.64
CA THR A 251 0.97 -5.13 1.65
C THR A 251 0.33 -5.11 0.26
N PRO A 252 0.75 -4.20 -0.65
CA PRO A 252 0.24 -4.15 -2.02
C PRO A 252 0.36 -5.48 -2.79
N ILE A 253 1.48 -6.19 -2.61
CA ILE A 253 1.66 -7.49 -3.28
C ILE A 253 0.81 -8.60 -2.66
N GLU A 254 0.57 -8.59 -1.34
CA GLU A 254 -0.26 -9.60 -0.69
C GLU A 254 -1.70 -9.51 -1.17
N LEU A 255 -2.23 -8.30 -1.28
CA LEU A 255 -3.54 -8.07 -1.87
C LEU A 255 -3.63 -8.68 -3.28
N CYS A 256 -2.61 -8.47 -4.13
CA CYS A 256 -2.55 -9.07 -5.47
C CYS A 256 -2.43 -10.61 -5.48
N ARG A 257 -2.04 -11.23 -4.36
CA ARG A 257 -1.94 -12.69 -4.22
C ARG A 257 -3.22 -13.33 -3.75
N PHE A 258 -4.16 -12.57 -3.17
CA PHE A 258 -5.44 -13.10 -2.72
C PHE A 258 -6.21 -13.70 -3.88
N ASN A 259 -6.83 -14.86 -3.63
CA ASN A 259 -7.69 -15.56 -4.57
C ASN A 259 -9.07 -14.90 -4.66
N ILE A 260 -9.09 -13.62 -5.04
CA ILE A 260 -10.30 -12.79 -5.16
C ILE A 260 -10.51 -12.29 -6.59
N TYR A 261 -9.54 -12.50 -7.46
CA TYR A 261 -9.58 -12.05 -8.84
C TYR A 261 -10.01 -13.17 -9.78
N GLU A 262 -10.39 -12.81 -11.00
CA GLU A 262 -10.50 -13.76 -12.10
C GLU A 262 -9.16 -14.48 -12.35
N ASP A 263 -9.20 -15.58 -13.09
CA ASP A 263 -8.03 -16.42 -13.41
C ASP A 263 -6.92 -15.67 -14.17
N ASN A 264 -7.21 -14.46 -14.69
CA ASN A 264 -6.29 -13.63 -15.43
C ASN A 264 -6.23 -12.16 -14.97
N TYR A 265 -5.05 -11.57 -15.18
CA TYR A 265 -4.83 -10.13 -15.09
C TYR A 265 -4.19 -9.60 -16.38
N THR A 266 -4.28 -8.28 -16.59
CA THR A 266 -3.70 -7.63 -17.78
C THR A 266 -2.66 -6.60 -17.37
N GLN A 267 -1.44 -6.70 -17.90
CA GLN A 267 -0.47 -5.61 -17.87
C GLN A 267 -0.79 -4.64 -19.02
N PHE A 268 -0.91 -3.34 -18.73
CA PHE A 268 -1.32 -2.37 -19.74
C PHE A 268 -0.49 -1.08 -19.80
N LYS A 269 0.60 -1.07 -19.03
CA LYS A 269 1.68 -0.09 -19.15
C LYS A 269 3.02 -0.82 -19.23
N ARG A 270 3.99 -0.23 -19.93
CA ARG A 270 5.30 -0.83 -20.28
C ARG A 270 5.24 -1.92 -21.37
N ALA A 271 6.17 -1.81 -22.32
CA ALA A 271 6.32 -2.80 -23.40
C ALA A 271 6.93 -4.13 -22.91
N GLU A 272 7.85 -4.07 -21.94
CA GLU A 272 8.47 -5.26 -21.38
C GLU A 272 7.52 -6.01 -20.43
N ALA A 273 7.40 -7.30 -20.69
CA ALA A 273 6.45 -8.16 -20.00
C ALA A 273 6.92 -8.46 -18.57
N THR A 274 6.16 -7.96 -17.59
CA THR A 274 6.47 -8.11 -16.16
C THR A 274 5.28 -8.75 -15.46
N ARG A 275 5.53 -9.87 -14.77
CA ARG A 275 4.47 -10.66 -14.11
C ARG A 275 4.38 -10.32 -12.63
N ILE A 276 3.16 -10.33 -12.09
CA ILE A 276 2.91 -10.35 -10.65
C ILE A 276 3.20 -11.77 -10.13
N ARG A 277 4.19 -11.89 -9.25
CA ARG A 277 4.61 -13.17 -8.68
C ARG A 277 3.65 -13.62 -7.58
N GLY A 278 3.07 -14.81 -7.75
CA GLY A 278 2.10 -15.37 -6.81
C GLY A 278 0.68 -14.83 -6.99
N PHE A 279 0.38 -14.18 -8.11
CA PHE A 279 -0.98 -13.71 -8.37
C PHE A 279 -2.03 -14.83 -8.18
N ASN A 280 -3.12 -14.51 -7.47
CA ASN A 280 -4.26 -15.39 -7.18
C ASN A 280 -3.87 -16.72 -6.48
N CYS A 281 -2.79 -16.76 -5.69
CA CYS A 281 -2.27 -17.99 -5.09
C CYS A 281 -2.61 -18.19 -3.61
N VAL A 282 -3.16 -17.17 -2.94
CA VAL A 282 -3.49 -17.19 -1.50
C VAL A 282 -4.99 -17.34 -1.34
N ASP A 283 -5.42 -18.49 -0.82
CA ASP A 283 -6.81 -18.73 -0.49
C ASP A 283 -7.17 -18.04 0.84
N ILE A 284 -7.96 -16.97 0.75
CA ILE A 284 -8.39 -16.18 1.90
C ILE A 284 -9.59 -16.77 2.63
N SER A 285 -10.22 -17.84 2.12
CA SER A 285 -11.30 -18.54 2.84
C SER A 285 -10.83 -19.13 4.17
N ARG A 286 -9.52 -19.34 4.32
CA ARG A 286 -8.89 -19.80 5.57
C ARG A 286 -8.95 -18.76 6.70
N TRP A 287 -9.23 -17.51 6.37
CA TRP A 287 -9.41 -16.43 7.32
C TRP A 287 -10.89 -16.20 7.68
N GLU A 288 -11.80 -17.09 7.23
CA GLU A 288 -13.21 -17.11 7.67
C GLU A 288 -13.44 -17.76 9.05
N GLY A 289 -12.39 -17.87 9.89
CA GLY A 289 -12.39 -18.58 11.17
C GLY A 289 -12.59 -17.69 12.39
#